data_AF-A0A834HSG6-F1
#
_entry.id   AF-A0A834HSG6-F1
#
_cell.length_a   1.000
_cell.length_b   1.000
_cell.length_c   1.000
_cell.angle_alpha   90.00
_cell.angle_beta   90.00
_cell.angle_gamma   90.00
#
_symmetry.space_group_name_H-M   'P 1'
#
loop_
_entity.id
_entity.type
_entity.pdbx_description
1 polymer ?
#
loop_
_entity_poly.entity_id
_entity_poly.type
_entity_poly.pdbx_seq_one_letter_code
_entity_poly.pdbx_strand_id
1 'polypeptide(L)'
;MARYSTALSYVILTVMGIYSLLSLANYKLYFARLSFGIITLTSLIGVWRWGHPIYGYKINKIYAAVKKVEDMLVLACIVTSIWMKYQFPLLLALIHVLVAFLPLVIPHIYSIKKNKIKIYKDICLFYVCCLIILINCIWHSSTVFYSSPPEDPPDPPPVIIDWMLFVMFSSRDANDTTEKNAISTLNMSCGIMEHWPSERLKK
;
A
#
# COMPACT_ATOMS: atom_id res chain seq x y z
N MET A 1 22.08 11.62 14.62
CA MET A 1 21.73 12.26 13.33
C MET A 1 20.75 11.41 12.51
N ALA A 2 20.87 10.08 12.47
CA ALA A 2 20.01 9.19 11.67
C ALA A 2 18.48 9.40 11.84
N ARG A 3 17.99 9.68 13.06
CA ARG A 3 16.54 9.82 13.33
C ARG A 3 15.87 10.95 12.53
N TYR A 4 16.54 12.09 12.37
CA TYR A 4 15.98 13.23 11.64
C TYR A 4 15.96 12.98 10.13
N SER A 5 16.98 12.30 9.60
CA SER A 5 17.00 11.85 8.21
C SER A 5 15.85 10.88 7.92
N THR A 6 15.60 9.93 8.82
CA THR A 6 14.45 9.01 8.71
C THR A 6 13.12 9.77 8.80
N ALA A 7 12.97 10.73 9.72
CA ALA A 7 11.75 11.53 9.79
C ALA A 7 11.49 12.30 8.49
N LEU A 8 12.54 12.87 7.88
CA LEU A 8 12.44 13.60 6.62
C LEU A 8 12.02 12.69 5.46
N SER A 9 12.53 11.46 5.36
CA SER A 9 12.09 10.52 4.33
C SER A 9 10.59 10.18 4.48
N TYR A 10 10.10 10.02 5.71
CA TYR A 10 8.66 9.83 5.96
C TYR A 10 7.82 11.06 5.62
N VAL A 11 8.35 12.28 5.79
CA VAL A 11 7.65 13.50 5.35
C VAL A 11 7.50 13.49 3.83
N ILE A 12 8.58 13.21 3.10
CA ILE A 12 8.55 13.11 1.63
C ILE A 12 7.54 12.03 1.21
N LEU A 13 7.60 10.84 1.81
CA LEU A 13 6.70 9.73 1.49
C LEU A 13 5.22 10.08 1.75
N THR A 14 4.95 10.84 2.81
CA THR A 14 3.61 11.34 3.14
C THR A 14 3.11 12.33 2.08
N VAL A 15 3.94 13.29 1.67
CA VAL A 15 3.60 14.25 0.62
C VAL A 15 3.32 13.54 -0.70
N MET A 16 4.17 12.58 -1.09
CA MET A 16 3.99 11.78 -2.30
C MET A 16 2.72 10.92 -2.25
N GLY A 17 2.39 10.35 -1.08
CA GLY A 17 1.17 9.60 -0.86
C GLY A 17 -0.09 10.47 -1.04
N ILE A 18 -0.09 11.68 -0.47
CA ILE A 18 -1.19 12.66 -0.62
C ILE A 18 -1.32 13.09 -2.09
N TYR A 19 -0.21 13.42 -2.73
CA TYR A 19 -0.20 13.80 -4.16
C TYR A 19 -0.78 12.68 -5.04
N SER A 20 -0.41 11.43 -4.78
CA SER A 20 -0.93 10.26 -5.48
C SER A 20 -2.44 10.07 -5.25
N LEU A 21 -2.92 10.27 -4.01
CA LEU A 21 -4.34 10.22 -3.69
C LEU A 21 -5.15 11.28 -4.43
N LEU A 22 -4.64 12.52 -4.48
CA LEU A 22 -5.27 13.62 -5.23
C LEU A 22 -5.30 13.32 -6.73
N SER A 23 -4.19 12.83 -7.28
CA SER A 23 -4.09 12.44 -8.70
C SER A 23 -5.07 11.32 -9.04
N LEU A 24 -5.28 10.37 -8.12
CA LEU A 24 -6.21 9.26 -8.29
C LEU A 24 -7.68 9.64 -8.06
N ALA A 25 -7.99 10.85 -7.56
CA ALA A 25 -9.34 11.25 -7.17
C ALA A 25 -10.36 11.23 -8.32
N ASN A 26 -9.90 11.35 -9.57
CA ASN A 26 -10.74 11.28 -10.76
C ASN A 26 -10.84 9.88 -11.37
N TYR A 27 -10.00 8.94 -10.94
CA TYR A 27 -9.93 7.58 -11.50
C TYR A 27 -10.62 6.56 -10.61
N LYS A 28 -11.40 5.64 -11.18
CA LYS A 28 -12.15 4.57 -10.45
C LYS A 28 -11.24 3.42 -9.96
N LEU A 29 -10.06 3.74 -9.43
CA LEU A 29 -9.06 2.79 -8.95
C LEU A 29 -9.09 2.70 -7.41
N TYR A 30 -10.16 2.11 -6.86
CA TYR A 30 -10.40 2.07 -5.40
C TYR A 30 -9.28 1.37 -4.62
N PHE A 31 -8.79 0.23 -5.11
CA PHE A 31 -7.71 -0.52 -4.44
C PHE A 31 -6.38 0.27 -4.42
N ALA A 32 -6.04 0.96 -5.51
CA ALA A 32 -4.88 1.84 -5.57
C ALA A 32 -4.98 3.00 -4.56
N ARG A 33 -6.15 3.64 -4.47
CA ARG A 33 -6.41 4.68 -3.47
C ARG A 33 -6.26 4.15 -2.05
N LEU A 34 -6.78 2.96 -1.78
CA LEU A 34 -6.65 2.32 -0.46
C LEU A 34 -5.18 2.05 -0.12
N SER A 35 -4.38 1.51 -1.06
CA SER A 35 -2.93 1.33 -0.87
C SER A 35 -2.22 2.63 -0.53
N PHE A 36 -2.44 3.69 -1.32
CA PHE A 36 -1.82 4.98 -1.06
C PHE A 36 -2.30 5.63 0.24
N GLY A 37 -3.57 5.40 0.62
CA GLY A 37 -4.10 5.78 1.93
C GLY A 37 -3.33 5.12 3.07
N ILE A 38 -3.10 3.80 2.98
CA ILE A 38 -2.32 3.05 3.97
C ILE A 38 -0.87 3.56 4.01
N ILE A 39 -0.20 3.72 2.87
CA ILE A 39 1.19 4.25 2.81
C ILE A 39 1.26 5.63 3.47
N THR A 40 0.32 6.52 3.15
CA THR A 40 0.26 7.88 3.70
C THR A 40 0.09 7.83 5.21
N LEU A 41 -0.83 6.98 5.71
CA LEU A 41 -1.08 6.83 7.13
C LEU A 41 0.16 6.26 7.86
N THR A 42 0.77 5.20 7.35
CA THR A 42 1.99 4.64 7.96
C THR A 42 3.10 5.68 7.98
N SER A 43 3.24 6.45 6.90
CA SER A 43 4.26 7.48 6.79
C SER A 43 4.05 8.60 7.79
N LEU A 44 2.83 9.07 7.97
CA LEU A 44 2.47 10.08 8.97
C LEU A 44 2.78 9.60 10.40
N ILE A 45 2.42 8.35 10.72
CA ILE A 45 2.77 7.72 12.01
C ILE A 45 4.29 7.61 12.15
N GLY A 46 4.99 7.35 11.05
CA GLY A 46 6.45 7.37 10.99
C GLY A 46 7.02 8.74 11.34
N VAL A 47 6.59 9.81 10.67
CA VAL A 47 7.00 11.18 10.99
C VAL A 47 6.85 11.46 12.48
N TRP A 48 5.73 11.05 13.09
CA TRP A 48 5.53 11.21 14.53
C TRP A 48 6.51 10.38 15.36
N ARG A 49 6.73 9.10 15.02
CA ARG A 49 7.63 8.18 15.72
C ARG A 49 9.08 8.69 15.74
N TRP A 50 9.57 9.18 14.61
CA TRP A 50 10.97 9.61 14.47
C TRP A 50 11.18 11.10 14.75
N GLY A 51 10.17 11.93 14.52
CA GLY A 51 10.21 13.38 14.75
C GLY A 51 10.09 13.77 16.22
N HIS A 52 9.38 12.99 17.05
CA HIS A 52 9.23 13.30 18.47
C HIS A 52 10.15 12.43 19.36
N PRO A 53 11.27 12.96 19.89
CA PRO A 53 12.25 12.15 20.62
C PRO A 53 11.69 11.56 21.91
N ILE A 54 10.86 12.32 22.61
CA ILE A 54 10.26 11.93 23.89
C ILE A 54 9.07 10.98 23.72
N TYR A 55 8.08 11.25 22.85
CA TYR A 55 6.86 10.43 22.76
C TYR A 55 6.89 9.33 21.69
N GLY A 56 7.88 9.31 20.80
CA GLY A 56 7.93 8.36 19.68
C GLY A 56 7.90 6.89 20.10
N TYR A 57 8.42 6.55 21.28
CA TYR A 57 8.42 5.17 21.79
C TYR A 57 7.01 4.64 22.09
N LYS A 58 6.07 5.51 22.48
CA LYS A 58 4.69 5.10 22.83
C LYS A 58 3.93 4.60 21.60
N ILE A 59 4.27 5.12 20.42
CA ILE A 59 3.63 4.79 19.15
C ILE A 59 4.32 3.60 18.46
N ASN A 60 5.44 3.10 18.99
CA ASN A 60 6.21 2.03 18.35
C ASN A 60 5.37 0.76 18.07
N LYS A 61 4.43 0.41 18.97
CA LYS A 61 3.52 -0.72 18.77
C LYS A 61 2.51 -0.47 17.64
N ILE A 62 1.93 0.72 17.59
CA ILE A 62 0.97 1.13 16.57
C ILE A 62 1.68 1.17 15.21
N TYR A 63 2.85 1.82 15.15
CA TYR A 63 3.67 1.88 13.95
C TYR A 63 4.02 0.47 13.45
N ALA A 64 4.47 -0.44 14.33
CA ALA A 64 4.79 -1.81 13.92
C ALA A 64 3.57 -2.59 13.42
N ALA A 65 2.39 -2.33 13.97
CA ALA A 65 1.14 -2.95 13.50
C ALA A 65 0.75 -2.40 12.11
N VAL A 66 0.74 -1.07 11.94
CA VAL A 66 0.38 -0.43 10.67
C VAL A 66 1.41 -0.76 9.58
N LYS A 67 2.70 -0.82 9.90
CA LYS A 67 3.74 -1.22 8.94
C LYS A 67 3.59 -2.65 8.46
N LYS A 68 3.22 -3.59 9.35
CA LYS A 68 2.88 -4.97 8.93
C LYS A 68 1.69 -5.02 7.98
N VAL A 69 0.71 -4.15 8.19
CA VAL A 69 -0.49 -4.06 7.33
C VAL A 69 -0.12 -3.46 5.98
N GLU A 70 0.71 -2.42 5.96
CA GLU A 70 1.29 -1.85 4.74
C GLU A 70 2.02 -2.93 3.93
N ASP A 71 2.98 -3.62 4.54
CA ASP A 71 3.85 -4.59 3.85
C ASP A 71 3.06 -5.75 3.23
N MET A 72 1.90 -6.13 3.79
CA MET A 72 1.08 -7.22 3.27
C MET A 72 -0.02 -6.76 2.30
N LEU A 73 -0.64 -5.60 2.54
CA LEU A 73 -1.82 -5.18 1.77
C LEU A 73 -1.50 -4.29 0.58
N VAL A 74 -0.50 -3.43 0.70
CA VAL A 74 -0.22 -2.42 -0.33
C VAL A 74 0.09 -3.10 -1.66
N LEU A 75 0.98 -4.09 -1.65
CA LEU A 75 1.37 -4.82 -2.85
C LEU A 75 0.18 -5.59 -3.44
N ALA A 76 -0.56 -6.33 -2.61
CA ALA A 76 -1.71 -7.11 -3.07
C ALA A 76 -2.78 -6.22 -3.71
N CYS A 77 -3.11 -5.09 -3.09
CA CYS A 77 -4.10 -4.15 -3.62
C CYS A 77 -3.64 -3.49 -4.93
N ILE A 78 -2.33 -3.24 -5.10
CA ILE A 78 -1.78 -2.69 -6.34
C ILE A 78 -1.83 -3.74 -7.46
N VAL A 79 -1.42 -4.98 -7.18
CA VAL A 79 -1.52 -6.09 -8.14
C VAL A 79 -2.97 -6.31 -8.55
N THR A 80 -3.91 -6.31 -7.61
CA THR A 80 -5.35 -6.39 -7.88
C THR A 80 -5.84 -5.23 -8.75
N SER A 81 -5.34 -4.00 -8.53
CA SER A 81 -5.68 -2.86 -9.39
C SER A 81 -5.22 -3.08 -10.84
N ILE A 82 -4.02 -3.63 -11.01
CA ILE A 82 -3.47 -3.98 -12.33
C ILE A 82 -4.29 -5.10 -12.97
N TRP A 83 -4.68 -6.13 -12.22
CA TRP A 83 -5.52 -7.22 -12.73
C TRP A 83 -6.88 -6.70 -13.20
N MET A 84 -7.50 -5.80 -12.43
CA MET A 84 -8.75 -5.15 -12.83
C MET A 84 -8.57 -4.31 -14.10
N LYS A 85 -7.42 -3.67 -14.31
CA LYS A 85 -7.11 -2.94 -15.55
C LYS A 85 -7.03 -3.88 -16.76
N TYR A 86 -6.49 -5.08 -16.59
CA TYR A 86 -6.43 -6.12 -17.64
C TYR A 86 -7.73 -6.92 -17.79
N GLN A 87 -8.84 -6.44 -17.21
CA GLN A 87 -10.16 -7.08 -17.31
C GLN A 87 -10.19 -8.53 -16.77
N PHE A 88 -9.32 -8.87 -15.82
CA PHE A 88 -9.43 -10.15 -15.14
C PHE A 88 -10.75 -10.22 -14.34
N PRO A 89 -11.33 -11.43 -14.15
CA PRO A 89 -12.56 -11.60 -13.39
C PRO A 89 -12.42 -11.04 -11.96
N LEU A 90 -13.40 -10.22 -11.53
CA LEU A 90 -13.42 -9.61 -10.20
C LEU A 90 -13.19 -10.65 -9.09
N LEU A 91 -13.85 -11.80 -9.20
CA LEU A 91 -13.74 -12.88 -8.21
C LEU A 91 -12.29 -13.36 -8.03
N LEU A 92 -11.53 -13.48 -9.11
CA LEU A 92 -10.13 -13.89 -9.06
C LEU A 92 -9.26 -12.82 -8.39
N ALA A 93 -9.52 -11.54 -8.70
CA ALA A 93 -8.85 -10.40 -8.10
C ALA A 93 -9.11 -10.32 -6.59
N LEU A 94 -10.34 -10.65 -6.15
CA LEU A 94 -10.71 -10.71 -4.73
C LEU A 94 -10.05 -11.87 -4.00
N ILE A 95 -10.00 -13.06 -4.61
CA ILE A 95 -9.30 -14.21 -4.04
C ILE A 95 -7.82 -13.87 -3.82
N HIS A 96 -7.18 -13.17 -4.77
CA HIS A 96 -5.79 -12.74 -4.61
C HIS A 96 -5.58 -11.87 -3.36
N VAL A 97 -6.44 -10.85 -3.15
CA VAL A 97 -6.38 -10.01 -1.94
C VAL A 97 -6.59 -10.86 -0.69
N LEU A 98 -7.61 -11.73 -0.68
CA LEU A 98 -7.92 -12.58 0.47
C LEU A 98 -6.75 -13.52 0.82
N VAL A 99 -6.08 -14.06 -0.19
CA VAL A 99 -4.89 -14.90 0.00
C VAL A 99 -3.74 -14.09 0.60
N ALA A 100 -3.55 -12.84 0.20
CA ALA A 100 -2.55 -11.96 0.80
C ALA A 100 -2.83 -11.63 2.29
N PHE A 101 -4.08 -11.79 2.76
CA PHE A 101 -4.43 -11.65 4.17
C PHE A 101 -4.12 -12.90 5.02
N LEU A 102 -4.00 -14.10 4.44
CA LEU A 102 -3.77 -15.33 5.20
C LEU A 102 -2.54 -15.27 6.13
N PRO A 103 -1.38 -14.74 5.72
CA PRO A 103 -0.21 -14.65 6.58
C PRO A 103 -0.43 -13.74 7.80
N LEU A 104 -1.38 -12.81 7.76
CA LEU A 104 -1.78 -12.03 8.93
C LEU A 104 -2.57 -12.89 9.91
N VAL A 105 -3.48 -13.73 9.43
CA VAL A 105 -4.44 -14.46 10.26
C VAL A 105 -3.82 -15.71 10.91
N ILE A 106 -3.02 -16.48 10.17
CA ILE A 106 -2.51 -17.79 10.60
C ILE A 106 -1.68 -17.73 11.89
N PRO A 107 -0.66 -16.85 12.01
CA PRO A 107 0.14 -16.76 13.24
C PRO A 107 -0.69 -16.34 14.46
N HIS A 108 -1.74 -15.54 14.24
CA HIS A 108 -2.63 -15.11 15.33
C HIS A 108 -3.53 -16.24 15.82
N ILE A 109 -4.09 -17.05 14.92
CA ILE A 109 -4.84 -18.27 15.30
C ILE A 109 -3.95 -19.19 16.13
N TYR A 110 -2.69 -19.37 15.75
CA TYR A 110 -1.74 -20.21 16.49
C TYR A 110 -1.37 -19.62 17.86
N SER A 111 -1.28 -18.30 17.96
CA SER A 111 -0.92 -17.57 19.18
C SER A 111 -2.04 -17.53 20.24
N ILE A 112 -3.31 -17.63 19.83
CA ILE A 112 -4.48 -17.70 20.76
C ILE A 112 -4.34 -18.88 21.73
N LYS A 113 -3.69 -19.97 21.30
CA LYS A 113 -3.43 -21.15 22.13
C LYS A 113 -2.49 -20.88 23.32
N LYS A 114 -1.79 -19.72 23.36
CA LYS A 114 -0.73 -19.40 24.34
C LYS A 114 -1.08 -18.31 25.37
N ASN A 115 -2.36 -18.01 25.57
CA ASN A 115 -2.91 -17.30 26.74
C ASN A 115 -2.49 -15.82 26.96
N LYS A 116 -2.29 -15.02 25.90
CA LYS A 116 -1.97 -13.57 26.02
C LYS A 116 -3.14 -12.61 25.71
N ILE A 117 -4.38 -12.98 26.02
CA ILE A 117 -5.68 -12.38 25.61
C ILE A 117 -5.77 -10.85 25.36
N LYS A 118 -5.07 -9.98 26.10
CA LYS A 118 -5.25 -8.51 26.01
C LYS A 118 -4.80 -7.87 24.69
N ILE A 119 -3.65 -8.28 24.13
CA ILE A 119 -3.13 -7.71 22.86
C ILE A 119 -3.97 -8.15 21.65
N TYR A 120 -4.79 -9.19 21.82
CA TYR A 120 -5.55 -9.83 20.75
C TYR A 120 -6.79 -9.04 20.37
N LYS A 121 -7.43 -8.36 21.34
CA LYS A 121 -8.64 -7.57 21.04
C LYS A 121 -8.34 -6.40 20.12
N ASP A 122 -7.28 -5.64 20.38
CA ASP A 122 -6.94 -4.45 19.59
C ASP A 122 -6.53 -4.82 18.16
N ILE A 123 -5.77 -5.90 18.02
CA ILE A 123 -5.31 -6.40 16.73
C ILE A 123 -6.48 -7.01 15.94
N CYS A 124 -7.33 -7.82 16.58
CA CYS A 124 -8.49 -8.43 15.92
C CYS A 124 -9.52 -7.36 15.51
N LEU A 125 -9.75 -6.35 16.36
CA LEU A 125 -10.58 -5.20 16.02
C LEU A 125 -10.01 -4.47 14.80
N PHE A 126 -8.71 -4.22 14.77
CA PHE A 126 -8.05 -3.60 13.61
C PHE A 126 -8.22 -4.43 12.32
N TYR A 127 -8.10 -5.75 12.38
CA TYR A 127 -8.33 -6.62 11.21
C TYR A 127 -9.78 -6.64 10.76
N VAL A 128 -10.73 -6.70 11.70
CA VAL A 128 -12.15 -6.63 11.39
C VAL A 128 -12.47 -5.29 10.73
N CYS A 129 -11.90 -4.18 11.22
CA CYS A 129 -12.01 -2.88 10.56
C CYS A 129 -11.43 -2.91 9.13
N CYS A 130 -10.25 -3.51 8.92
CA CYS A 130 -9.66 -3.64 7.57
C CYS A 130 -10.54 -4.48 6.63
N LEU A 131 -11.09 -5.59 7.12
CA LEU A 131 -12.02 -6.44 6.38
C LEU A 131 -13.32 -5.70 6.04
N ILE A 132 -13.89 -4.95 6.99
CA ILE A 132 -15.08 -4.13 6.76
C ILE A 132 -14.79 -3.07 5.70
N ILE A 133 -13.64 -2.38 5.76
CA ILE A 133 -13.24 -1.40 4.76
C ILE A 133 -13.12 -2.07 3.39
N LEU A 134 -12.51 -3.25 3.32
CA LEU A 134 -12.41 -4.02 2.07
C LEU A 134 -13.77 -4.43 1.53
N ILE A 135 -14.65 -4.99 2.36
CA ILE A 135 -16.01 -5.37 1.96
C ILE A 135 -16.76 -4.16 1.42
N ASN A 136 -16.66 -2.99 2.07
CA ASN A 136 -17.25 -1.75 1.59
C ASN A 136 -16.65 -1.30 0.25
N CYS A 137 -15.33 -1.39 0.07
CA CYS A 137 -14.67 -1.09 -1.20
C CYS A 137 -15.12 -2.03 -2.32
N ILE A 138 -15.30 -3.33 -2.02
CA ILE A 138 -15.78 -4.34 -2.96
C ILE A 138 -17.22 -4.03 -3.34
N TRP A 139 -18.08 -3.81 -2.34
CA TRP A 139 -19.48 -3.47 -2.57
C TRP A 139 -19.63 -2.23 -3.46
N HIS A 140 -18.90 -1.17 -3.15
CA HIS A 140 -18.91 0.06 -3.93
C HIS A 140 -18.36 -0.17 -5.34
N SER A 141 -17.33 -1.00 -5.51
CA SER A 141 -16.80 -1.35 -6.84
C SER A 141 -17.85 -2.12 -7.66
N SER A 142 -18.54 -3.08 -7.06
CA SER A 142 -19.60 -3.85 -7.73
C SER A 142 -20.74 -2.95 -8.20
N THR A 143 -21.23 -2.03 -7.37
CA THR A 143 -22.32 -1.10 -7.78
C THR A 143 -21.96 -0.25 -9.00
N VAL A 144 -20.68 0.11 -9.14
CA VAL A 144 -20.19 0.91 -10.26
C VAL A 144 -20.00 0.08 -11.54
N PHE A 145 -19.64 -1.20 -11.41
CA PHE A 145 -19.48 -2.09 -12.57
C PHE A 145 -20.82 -2.46 -13.22
N TYR A 146 -21.92 -2.50 -12.46
CA TYR A 146 -23.23 -2.88 -12.99
C TYR A 146 -24.07 -1.72 -13.54
N SER A 147 -23.68 -0.45 -13.33
CA SER A 147 -24.58 0.69 -13.59
C SER A 147 -24.54 1.30 -14.99
N SER A 148 -23.58 0.97 -15.86
CA SER A 148 -23.57 1.44 -17.25
C SER A 148 -22.38 0.85 -18.03
N PRO A 149 -22.54 0.50 -19.32
CA PRO A 149 -21.40 0.19 -20.18
C PRO A 149 -20.46 1.41 -20.19
N PRO A 150 -19.15 1.23 -19.91
CA PRO A 150 -18.25 2.35 -19.79
C PRO A 150 -18.08 3.04 -21.15
N GLU A 151 -18.37 4.34 -21.21
CA GLU A 151 -17.52 5.21 -22.03
C GLU A 151 -16.09 5.02 -21.49
N ASP A 152 -15.16 4.66 -22.38
CA ASP A 152 -13.80 4.29 -21.99
C ASP A 152 -13.22 5.37 -21.07
N PRO A 153 -13.01 5.07 -19.77
CA PRO A 153 -12.45 6.04 -18.87
C PRO A 153 -11.06 6.41 -19.39
N PRO A 154 -10.68 7.70 -19.34
CA PRO A 154 -9.38 8.13 -19.83
C PRO A 154 -8.30 7.28 -19.16
N ASP A 155 -7.42 6.69 -19.98
CA ASP A 155 -6.35 5.84 -19.48
C ASP A 155 -5.58 6.57 -18.38
N PRO A 156 -5.35 5.93 -17.22
CA PRO A 156 -4.53 6.54 -16.19
C PRO A 156 -3.14 6.79 -16.80
N PRO A 157 -2.56 7.99 -16.61
CA PRO A 157 -1.27 8.29 -17.18
C PRO A 157 -0.24 7.25 -16.71
N PRO A 158 0.61 6.73 -17.61
CA PRO A 158 1.57 5.66 -17.31
C PRO A 158 2.46 6.00 -16.11
N VAL A 159 2.74 7.29 -15.94
CA VAL A 159 3.43 7.89 -14.80
C VAL A 159 2.88 7.39 -13.46
N ILE A 160 1.57 7.25 -13.28
CA ILE A 160 1.01 6.85 -11.97
C ILE A 160 1.49 5.45 -11.59
N ILE A 161 1.48 4.49 -12.52
CA ILE A 161 1.85 3.09 -12.25
C ILE A 161 3.34 2.98 -11.90
N ASP A 162 4.19 3.66 -12.66
CA ASP A 162 5.64 3.68 -12.42
C ASP A 162 5.95 4.31 -11.06
N TRP A 163 5.23 5.37 -10.69
CA TRP A 163 5.33 5.95 -9.36
C TRP A 163 4.84 5.01 -8.25
N MET A 164 3.79 4.20 -8.48
CA MET A 164 3.36 3.20 -7.49
C MET A 164 4.48 2.18 -7.24
N LEU A 165 5.13 1.70 -8.30
CA LEU A 165 6.22 0.74 -8.21
C LEU A 165 7.43 1.36 -7.53
N PHE A 166 7.84 2.56 -7.94
CA PHE A 166 8.96 3.30 -7.35
C PHE A 166 8.78 3.52 -5.85
N VAL A 167 7.60 3.97 -5.43
CA VAL A 167 7.27 4.20 -4.00
C VAL A 167 7.32 2.89 -3.21
N MET A 168 6.85 1.79 -3.78
CA MET A 168 6.90 0.47 -3.13
C MET A 168 8.33 -0.04 -2.93
N PHE A 169 9.17 0.05 -3.96
CA PHE A 169 10.57 -0.39 -3.85
C PHE A 169 11.37 0.52 -2.91
N SER A 170 11.14 1.84 -2.97
CA SER A 170 11.82 2.81 -2.10
C SER A 170 11.43 2.67 -0.61
N SER A 171 10.17 2.37 -0.31
CA SER A 171 9.69 2.12 1.07
C SER A 171 10.34 0.89 1.70
N ARG A 172 10.57 -0.16 0.89
CA ARG A 172 11.12 -1.43 1.37
C ARG A 172 12.60 -1.31 1.76
N ASP A 173 13.37 -0.59 0.96
CA ASP A 173 14.82 -0.48 1.14
C ASP A 173 15.20 0.53 2.23
N ALA A 174 14.38 1.56 2.48
CA ALA A 174 14.63 2.53 3.57
C ALA A 174 14.66 1.89 4.98
N ASN A 175 14.13 0.67 5.12
CA ASN A 175 14.07 -0.05 6.38
C ASN A 175 15.24 -1.06 6.53
N ASP A 176 15.95 -1.35 5.45
CA ASP A 176 17.13 -2.21 5.47
C ASP A 176 18.37 -1.31 5.62
N THR A 177 18.99 -1.32 6.80
CA THR A 177 20.12 -0.44 7.19
C THR A 177 21.40 -0.62 6.36
N THR A 178 21.37 -1.38 5.26
CA THR A 178 22.49 -1.49 4.34
C THR A 178 22.40 -0.41 3.26
N GLU A 179 23.02 0.73 3.57
CA GLU A 179 23.21 1.90 2.70
C GLU A 179 23.69 1.57 1.26
N LYS A 180 24.34 0.41 1.08
CA LYS A 180 24.79 -0.10 -0.23
C LYS A 180 23.67 -0.57 -1.16
N ASN A 181 22.50 -0.96 -0.64
CA ASN A 181 21.40 -1.47 -1.45
C ASN A 181 20.50 -0.35 -2.00
N ALA A 182 20.31 0.73 -1.24
CA ALA A 182 19.44 1.84 -1.67
C ALA A 182 19.91 2.52 -2.97
N ILE A 183 21.23 2.59 -3.22
CA ILE A 183 21.80 3.19 -4.43
C ILE A 183 21.64 2.28 -5.65
N SER A 184 21.71 0.96 -5.49
CA SER A 184 21.53 0.03 -6.62
C SER A 184 20.08 -0.04 -7.08
N THR A 185 19.10 0.06 -6.18
CA THR A 185 17.67 0.04 -6.52
C THR A 185 17.20 1.34 -7.16
N LEU A 186 17.78 2.49 -6.80
CA LEU A 186 17.54 3.76 -7.51
C LEU A 186 18.00 3.68 -8.97
N ASN A 187 19.18 3.11 -9.21
CA ASN A 187 19.67 2.89 -10.58
C ASN A 187 18.84 1.85 -11.33
N MET A 188 18.34 0.81 -10.65
CA MET A 188 17.50 -0.23 -11.25
C MET A 188 16.09 0.30 -11.60
N SER A 189 15.50 1.14 -10.75
CA SER A 189 14.20 1.77 -11.00
C SER A 189 14.26 2.80 -12.14
N CYS A 190 15.37 3.54 -12.22
CA CYS A 190 15.62 4.47 -13.33
C CYS A 190 15.87 3.70 -14.65
N GLY A 191 16.56 2.56 -14.62
CA GLY A 191 16.79 1.70 -15.79
C GLY A 191 15.54 0.96 -16.30
N ILE A 192 14.59 0.62 -15.42
CA ILE A 192 13.30 0.03 -15.83
C ILE A 192 12.45 1.07 -16.59
N MET A 193 12.58 2.36 -16.29
CA MET A 193 11.90 3.43 -17.05
C MET A 193 12.47 3.60 -18.47
N GLU A 194 13.75 3.25 -18.72
CA GLU A 194 14.37 3.38 -20.05
C GLU A 194 14.08 2.22 -21.01
N HIS A 195 13.57 1.07 -20.51
CA HIS A 195 13.37 -0.14 -21.32
C HIS A 195 11.92 -0.51 -21.60
N TRP A 196 10.95 0.36 -21.28
CA TRP A 196 9.57 0.11 -21.69
C TRP A 196 9.40 0.37 -23.19
N PRO A 197 8.98 -0.62 -24.00
CA PRO A 197 8.94 -0.48 -25.45
C PRO A 197 7.85 0.53 -25.83
N SER A 198 8.29 1.68 -26.35
CA SER A 198 7.47 2.75 -26.93
C SER A 198 6.63 2.30 -28.15
N GLU A 199 6.74 1.04 -28.57
CA GLU A 199 6.02 0.51 -29.73
C GLU A 199 4.52 0.27 -29.51
N ARG A 200 4.01 0.33 -28.27
CA ARG A 200 2.58 0.16 -27.98
C ARG A 200 1.72 1.44 -28.07
N LEU A 201 2.29 2.59 -28.42
CA LEU A 201 1.55 3.84 -28.66
C LEU A 201 1.24 4.11 -30.14
N LYS A 202 1.44 3.13 -31.03
CA LYS A 202 1.01 3.18 -32.44
C LYS A 202 -0.09 2.17 -32.69
N LYS A 203 -1.28 2.39 -32.14
CA LYS A 203 -2.53 1.77 -32.61
C LYS A 203 -3.73 2.55 -32.11
#